data_AF-A0A955W2G0-F1
#
_entry.id   AF-A0A955W2G0-F1
#
_cell.length_a   1.000
_cell.length_b   1.000
_cell.length_c   1.000
_cell.angle_alpha   90.00
_cell.angle_beta   90.00
_cell.angle_gamma   90.00
#
_symmetry.space_group_name_H-M   'P 1'
#
loop_
_entity.id
_entity.type
_entity.pdbx_description
1 polymer ?
#
loop_
_entity_poly.entity_id
_entity_poly.type
_entity_poly.pdbx_seq_one_letter_code
_entity_poly.pdbx_strand_id
1 'polypeptide(L)'
;MVQRSTRRSRITRCAVACAALAALLTAGRASAQSHRVELEFSPTKRVQMAVWVEKADGTFMGTLALTAATADRGIGNRPGALQMNSGYRWPYGRREGALPVWAHRRDAAPGAAHFKRVIFQDRGSEGYASQTSIDQSTDTYFCAALSTQASDSLDAVTCPSVFSSDKGRFITQQDVDAGYGEPFRKQDGANILRPLSLSSLYPPRRDVTEFGRYDHPDARLLAGEALRVMPNLDAITMATPDAAVPDRLAFALPADWPLGDYDLYIEVNTEADFNDVYDTTLFP
;
A
#
# COMPACT_ATOMS: atom_id res chain seq x y z
N MET A 1 -31.65 59.37 63.88
CA MET A 1 -30.35 58.99 63.30
C MET A 1 -30.61 57.92 62.25
N VAL A 2 -30.12 58.14 61.04
CA VAL A 2 -30.46 57.46 59.77
C VAL A 2 -29.78 56.09 59.65
N GLN A 3 -30.42 55.13 58.96
CA GLN A 3 -29.89 54.08 58.04
C GLN A 3 -30.74 52.79 58.15
N ARG A 4 -31.08 52.00 57.11
CA ARG A 4 -30.89 52.03 55.65
C ARG A 4 -31.79 50.92 55.08
N SER A 5 -32.52 51.18 54.00
CA SER A 5 -33.23 50.15 53.24
C SER A 5 -32.24 49.31 52.42
N THR A 6 -32.46 48.00 52.30
CA THR A 6 -31.87 47.17 51.24
C THR A 6 -32.94 46.30 50.58
N ARG A 7 -33.39 46.72 49.39
CA ARG A 7 -34.04 45.86 48.40
C ARG A 7 -32.94 45.07 47.66
N ARG A 8 -32.99 43.74 47.66
CA ARG A 8 -32.21 42.89 46.75
C ARG A 8 -33.13 42.15 45.77
N SER A 9 -33.09 42.62 44.53
CA SER A 9 -33.00 41.90 43.25
C SER A 9 -33.76 40.56 43.09
N ARG A 10 -34.84 40.57 42.28
CA ARG A 10 -35.51 39.40 41.67
C ARG A 10 -35.32 39.33 40.15
N ILE A 11 -34.15 39.71 39.61
CA ILE A 11 -33.99 39.84 38.14
C ILE A 11 -33.09 38.74 37.51
N THR A 12 -32.49 37.85 38.29
CA THR A 12 -31.44 36.94 37.78
C THR A 12 -31.89 35.51 37.51
N ARG A 13 -33.12 35.26 37.02
CA ARG A 13 -33.56 33.90 36.64
C ARG A 13 -34.14 33.75 35.22
N CYS A 14 -34.63 34.82 34.58
CA CYS A 14 -35.15 34.71 33.20
C CYS A 14 -34.08 34.70 32.11
N ALA A 15 -32.91 35.31 32.34
CA ALA A 15 -31.89 35.42 31.28
C ALA A 15 -31.18 34.09 30.95
N VAL A 16 -31.13 33.15 31.90
CA VAL A 16 -30.44 31.86 31.69
C VAL A 16 -31.30 30.88 30.88
N ALA A 17 -32.63 30.98 30.97
CA ALA A 17 -33.54 30.09 30.24
C ALA A 17 -33.59 30.40 28.73
N CYS A 18 -33.50 31.68 28.33
CA CYS A 18 -33.51 32.05 26.91
C CYS A 18 -32.19 31.74 26.19
N ALA A 19 -31.05 31.77 26.90
CA ALA A 19 -29.76 31.43 26.31
C ALA A 19 -29.61 29.92 26.02
N ALA A 20 -30.20 29.07 26.86
CA ALA A 20 -30.18 27.61 26.66
C ALA A 20 -31.06 27.16 25.49
N LEU A 21 -32.18 27.86 25.21
CA LEU A 21 -33.07 27.54 24.09
C LEU A 21 -32.53 28.02 22.74
N ALA A 22 -31.77 29.13 22.72
CA ALA A 22 -31.12 29.63 21.50
C ALA A 22 -29.92 28.78 21.07
N ALA A 23 -29.22 28.14 22.03
CA ALA A 23 -28.11 27.23 21.74
C ALA A 23 -28.57 25.87 21.13
N LEU A 24 -29.84 25.52 21.25
CA LEU A 24 -30.41 24.32 20.63
C LEU A 24 -30.85 24.54 19.17
N LEU A 25 -30.93 25.79 18.71
CA LEU A 25 -31.33 26.13 17.33
C LEU A 25 -30.13 26.36 16.39
N THR A 26 -28.90 26.42 16.92
CA THR A 26 -27.66 26.49 16.14
C THR A 26 -26.90 25.17 16.09
N ALA A 27 -27.52 24.07 16.53
CA ALA A 27 -27.11 22.74 16.10
C ALA A 27 -27.35 22.65 14.59
N GLY A 28 -26.40 23.19 13.82
CA GLY A 28 -26.34 22.97 12.39
C GLY A 28 -26.53 21.48 12.17
N ARG A 29 -27.44 21.14 11.26
CA ARG A 29 -27.53 19.78 10.75
C ARG A 29 -26.14 19.43 10.26
N ALA A 30 -25.37 18.71 11.08
CA ALA A 30 -24.22 17.97 10.62
C ALA A 30 -24.81 16.93 9.67
N SER A 31 -24.95 17.31 8.41
CA SER A 31 -25.22 16.37 7.33
C SER A 31 -23.93 15.59 7.11
N ALA A 32 -23.63 14.69 8.06
CA ALA A 32 -22.76 13.56 7.81
C ALA A 32 -23.55 12.56 6.95
N GLN A 33 -24.00 12.97 5.77
CA GLN A 33 -24.30 12.01 4.72
C GLN A 33 -22.95 11.55 4.22
N SER A 34 -22.44 10.47 4.81
CA SER A 34 -21.37 9.71 4.21
C SER A 34 -21.89 9.19 2.87
N HIS A 35 -21.42 9.80 1.78
CA HIS A 35 -21.68 9.27 0.45
C HIS A 35 -21.03 7.87 0.41
N ARG A 36 -21.85 6.83 0.26
CA ARG A 36 -21.40 5.44 0.22
C ARG A 36 -21.25 5.02 -1.23
N VAL A 37 -20.10 4.46 -1.56
CA VAL A 37 -19.86 3.78 -2.83
C VAL A 37 -19.86 2.28 -2.56
N GLU A 38 -20.60 1.53 -3.37
CA GLU A 38 -20.64 0.08 -3.32
C GLU A 38 -20.18 -0.50 -4.64
N LEU A 39 -19.33 -1.52 -4.56
CA LEU A 39 -18.80 -2.26 -5.69
C LEU A 39 -19.16 -3.73 -5.50
N GLU A 40 -19.78 -4.32 -6.51
CA GLU A 40 -20.03 -5.76 -6.58
C GLU A 40 -19.21 -6.36 -7.73
N PHE A 41 -18.46 -7.42 -7.44
CA PHE A 41 -17.62 -8.08 -8.44
C PHE A 41 -17.46 -9.57 -8.12
N SER A 42 -16.96 -10.34 -9.08
CA SER A 42 -16.58 -11.75 -8.90
C SER A 42 -15.11 -11.90 -9.31
N PRO A 43 -14.18 -12.05 -8.36
CA PRO A 43 -12.75 -12.02 -8.64
C PRO A 43 -12.24 -13.34 -9.20
N THR A 44 -11.13 -13.28 -9.94
CA THR A 44 -10.38 -14.47 -10.35
C THR A 44 -9.46 -14.94 -9.21
N LYS A 45 -8.82 -16.11 -9.36
CA LYS A 45 -7.88 -16.62 -8.36
C LYS A 45 -6.66 -15.71 -8.25
N ARG A 46 -6.24 -15.41 -7.01
CA ARG A 46 -4.99 -14.72 -6.66
C ARG A 46 -4.88 -13.29 -7.19
N VAL A 47 -6.01 -12.57 -7.25
CA VAL A 47 -6.01 -11.17 -7.66
C VAL A 47 -5.31 -10.26 -6.64
N GLN A 48 -4.52 -9.34 -7.18
CA GLN A 48 -4.15 -8.08 -6.55
C GLN A 48 -5.10 -7.00 -7.09
N MET A 49 -5.48 -6.07 -6.23
CA MET A 49 -6.44 -5.04 -6.60
C MET A 49 -6.14 -3.71 -5.92
N ALA A 50 -6.35 -2.64 -6.68
CA ALA A 50 -6.47 -1.27 -6.18
C ALA A 50 -7.80 -0.67 -6.62
N VAL A 51 -8.45 0.03 -5.70
CA VAL A 51 -9.65 0.85 -5.98
C VAL A 51 -9.32 2.29 -5.59
N TRP A 52 -9.52 3.23 -6.50
CA TRP A 52 -9.29 4.65 -6.23
C TRP A 52 -10.31 5.53 -6.93
N VAL A 53 -10.40 6.78 -6.48
CA VAL A 53 -11.29 7.78 -7.06
C VAL A 53 -10.49 8.93 -7.63
N GLU A 54 -10.97 9.45 -8.74
CA GLU A 54 -10.51 10.70 -9.34
C GLU A 54 -11.69 11.62 -9.60
N LYS A 55 -11.44 12.92 -9.73
CA LYS A 55 -12.42 13.85 -10.30
C LYS A 55 -12.53 13.63 -11.81
N ALA A 56 -13.61 14.14 -12.41
CA ALA A 56 -13.78 14.15 -13.86
C ALA A 56 -12.64 14.84 -14.64
N ASP A 57 -11.84 15.70 -14.00
CA ASP A 57 -10.65 16.33 -14.60
C ASP A 57 -9.38 15.46 -14.50
N GLY A 58 -9.48 14.24 -13.94
CA GLY A 58 -8.38 13.31 -13.73
C GLY A 58 -7.57 13.55 -12.44
N THR A 59 -7.99 14.50 -11.59
CA THR A 59 -7.33 14.72 -10.29
C THR A 59 -7.53 13.52 -9.38
N PHE A 60 -6.44 12.87 -8.97
CA PHE A 60 -6.46 11.78 -8.00
C PHE A 60 -6.96 12.26 -6.63
N MET A 61 -8.01 11.63 -6.10
CA MET A 61 -8.64 12.00 -4.84
C MET A 61 -8.20 11.12 -3.68
N GLY A 62 -8.04 9.82 -3.93
CA GLY A 62 -7.65 8.90 -2.89
C GLY A 62 -7.81 7.44 -3.28
N THR A 63 -7.04 6.58 -2.62
CA THR A 63 -7.21 5.12 -2.69
C THR A 63 -8.25 4.70 -1.65
N LEU A 64 -9.21 3.89 -2.06
CA LEU A 64 -10.27 3.34 -1.22
C LEU A 64 -9.98 1.91 -0.75
N ALA A 65 -9.32 1.11 -1.59
CA ALA A 65 -8.90 -0.24 -1.25
C ALA A 65 -7.59 -0.61 -1.93
N LEU A 66 -6.77 -1.38 -1.22
CA LEU A 66 -5.52 -1.95 -1.71
C LEU A 66 -5.31 -3.33 -1.11
N THR A 67 -5.06 -4.34 -1.93
CA THR A 67 -4.84 -5.70 -1.42
C THR A 67 -3.60 -5.78 -0.53
N ALA A 68 -3.67 -6.60 0.52
CA ALA A 68 -2.59 -6.78 1.51
C ALA A 68 -1.24 -7.17 0.89
N ALA A 69 -1.25 -7.86 -0.26
CA ALA A 69 -0.06 -8.11 -1.06
C ALA A 69 0.80 -6.85 -1.27
N THR A 70 0.18 -5.79 -1.79
CA THR A 70 0.84 -4.49 -1.99
C THR A 70 0.88 -3.67 -0.71
N ALA A 71 -0.24 -3.56 0.00
CA ALA A 71 -0.41 -2.61 1.11
C ALA A 71 0.35 -2.96 2.40
N ASP A 72 0.54 -4.25 2.67
CA ASP A 72 1.12 -4.79 3.91
C ASP A 72 2.40 -5.57 3.62
N ARG A 73 2.36 -6.45 2.61
CA ARG A 73 3.48 -7.29 2.17
C ARG A 73 4.38 -6.58 1.16
N GLY A 74 4.23 -5.27 0.99
CA GLY A 74 5.17 -4.38 0.31
C GLY A 74 5.54 -4.78 -1.11
N ILE A 75 4.65 -5.54 -1.77
CA ILE A 75 4.88 -6.00 -3.13
C ILE A 75 5.05 -4.78 -4.05
N GLY A 76 6.18 -4.78 -4.77
CA GLY A 76 6.56 -3.73 -5.71
C GLY A 76 7.54 -2.70 -5.17
N ASN A 77 7.74 -2.58 -3.85
CA ASN A 77 8.69 -1.59 -3.32
C ASN A 77 10.14 -2.01 -3.48
N ARG A 78 10.40 -3.30 -3.31
CA ARG A 78 11.70 -3.88 -3.61
C ARG A 78 11.70 -4.36 -5.06
N PRO A 79 12.40 -3.69 -5.97
CA PRO A 79 12.65 -4.25 -7.30
C PRO A 79 13.47 -5.53 -7.16
N GLY A 80 13.41 -6.40 -8.16
CA GLY A 80 14.09 -7.69 -8.12
C GLY A 80 14.55 -8.06 -9.51
N ALA A 81 15.56 -8.91 -9.62
CA ALA A 81 15.93 -9.46 -10.92
C ALA A 81 14.82 -10.36 -11.51
N LEU A 82 14.73 -10.37 -12.84
CA LEU A 82 13.82 -11.23 -13.59
C LEU A 82 14.01 -12.73 -13.30
N GLN A 83 15.23 -13.12 -12.96
CA GLN A 83 15.59 -14.50 -12.68
C GLN A 83 15.30 -14.91 -11.23
N MET A 84 14.81 -13.99 -10.39
CA MET A 84 14.40 -14.33 -9.04
C MET A 84 13.12 -15.16 -9.09
N ASN A 85 13.02 -16.12 -8.18
CA ASN A 85 11.79 -16.89 -8.02
C ASN A 85 10.61 -15.95 -7.84
N SER A 86 9.57 -16.19 -8.63
CA SER A 86 8.21 -15.71 -8.39
C SER A 86 7.42 -16.85 -7.74
N GLY A 87 6.39 -16.53 -6.96
CA GLY A 87 5.66 -17.53 -6.20
C GLY A 87 4.73 -16.94 -5.15
N TYR A 88 3.74 -17.75 -4.76
CA TYR A 88 2.77 -17.41 -3.73
C TYR A 88 3.48 -17.10 -2.41
N ARG A 89 3.37 -15.87 -1.92
CA ARG A 89 4.07 -15.38 -0.72
C ARG A 89 5.60 -15.42 -0.82
N TRP A 90 6.17 -15.35 -2.02
CA TRP A 90 7.61 -15.15 -2.15
C TRP A 90 7.98 -13.71 -1.71
N PRO A 91 8.93 -13.52 -0.78
CA PRO A 91 9.21 -12.20 -0.20
C PRO A 91 10.07 -11.30 -1.09
N TYR A 92 10.58 -11.81 -2.21
CA TYR A 92 11.42 -11.09 -3.17
C TYR A 92 10.77 -11.00 -4.57
N GLY A 93 11.47 -10.32 -5.48
CA GLY A 93 11.20 -10.40 -6.92
C GLY A 93 10.70 -9.10 -7.52
N ARG A 94 10.87 -8.99 -8.85
CA ARG A 94 10.44 -7.83 -9.63
C ARG A 94 8.93 -7.73 -9.63
N ARG A 95 8.39 -6.78 -8.86
CA ARG A 95 6.95 -6.53 -8.81
C ARG A 95 6.59 -5.05 -8.97
N GLU A 96 7.44 -4.27 -9.65
CA GLU A 96 7.07 -2.90 -10.03
C GLU A 96 5.85 -2.85 -10.96
N GLY A 97 5.47 -3.99 -11.55
CA GLY A 97 4.22 -4.19 -12.28
C GLY A 97 3.08 -4.79 -11.43
N ALA A 98 3.08 -4.67 -10.10
CA ALA A 98 2.01 -5.22 -9.26
C ALA A 98 0.66 -4.54 -9.50
N LEU A 99 0.64 -3.20 -9.46
CA LEU A 99 -0.54 -2.36 -9.71
C LEU A 99 -0.06 -1.06 -10.39
N PRO A 100 0.52 -1.15 -11.60
CA PRO A 100 1.22 -0.03 -12.22
C PRO A 100 0.30 1.14 -12.54
N VAL A 101 -0.95 0.90 -12.93
CA VAL A 101 -1.87 1.99 -13.28
C VAL A 101 -2.15 2.83 -12.04
N TRP A 102 -2.64 2.22 -10.95
CA TRP A 102 -2.88 2.89 -9.67
C TRP A 102 -1.63 3.60 -9.16
N ALA A 103 -0.48 2.92 -9.18
CA ALA A 103 0.78 3.46 -8.67
C ALA A 103 1.18 4.75 -9.41
N HIS A 104 1.10 4.76 -10.74
CA HIS A 104 1.42 5.93 -11.56
C HIS A 104 0.33 7.01 -11.50
N ARG A 105 -0.95 6.66 -11.38
CA ARG A 105 -2.02 7.67 -11.17
C ARG A 105 -1.84 8.40 -9.83
N ARG A 106 -1.46 7.69 -8.78
CA ARG A 106 -1.12 8.28 -7.47
C ARG A 106 0.13 9.16 -7.53
N ASP A 107 1.15 8.73 -8.30
CA ASP A 107 2.38 9.48 -8.51
C ASP A 107 2.15 10.81 -9.24
N ALA A 108 1.24 10.81 -10.22
CA ALA A 108 0.86 12.01 -10.96
C ALA A 108 -0.01 12.99 -10.14
N ALA A 109 -0.42 12.63 -8.93
CA ALA A 109 -1.27 13.46 -8.09
C ALA A 109 -0.51 14.73 -7.61
N PRO A 110 -1.19 15.88 -7.48
CA PRO A 110 -0.59 17.07 -6.89
C PRO A 110 -0.07 16.81 -5.47
N GLY A 111 1.23 17.05 -5.26
CA GLY A 111 1.86 16.83 -3.95
C GLY A 111 2.11 15.35 -3.61
N ALA A 112 2.13 14.46 -4.61
CA ALA A 112 2.41 13.05 -4.42
C ALA A 112 3.70 12.84 -3.61
N ALA A 113 3.59 12.06 -2.55
CA ALA A 113 4.73 11.60 -1.76
C ALA A 113 5.13 10.21 -2.24
N HIS A 114 6.44 9.98 -2.29
CA HIS A 114 7.01 8.71 -2.72
C HIS A 114 7.50 7.93 -1.51
N PHE A 115 7.40 6.61 -1.59
CA PHE A 115 8.00 5.73 -0.59
C PHE A 115 9.52 5.69 -0.80
N LYS A 116 10.27 5.44 0.28
CA LYS A 116 11.68 5.09 0.14
C LYS A 116 11.79 3.71 -0.49
N ARG A 117 12.68 3.55 -1.47
CA ARG A 117 12.93 2.24 -2.08
C ARG A 117 13.77 1.37 -1.15
N VAL A 118 13.36 0.11 -1.02
CA VAL A 118 14.10 -0.93 -0.29
C VAL A 118 14.93 -1.74 -1.25
N ILE A 119 16.17 -2.04 -0.87
CA ILE A 119 17.13 -2.87 -1.60
C ILE A 119 17.72 -3.95 -0.68
N PHE A 120 18.43 -4.94 -1.22
CA PHE A 120 19.26 -5.83 -0.40
C PHE A 120 20.26 -5.05 0.45
N GLN A 121 20.50 -5.49 1.68
CA GLN A 121 21.35 -4.74 2.61
C GLN A 121 22.84 -4.78 2.24
N ASP A 122 23.36 -5.92 1.80
CA ASP A 122 24.80 -6.17 1.63
C ASP A 122 25.15 -6.69 0.22
N ARG A 123 24.55 -6.10 -0.83
CA ARG A 123 24.70 -6.56 -2.22
C ARG A 123 25.19 -5.47 -3.15
N GLY A 124 25.76 -5.88 -4.29
CA GLY A 124 26.10 -4.97 -5.39
C GLY A 124 24.96 -4.77 -6.41
N SER A 125 23.91 -5.59 -6.37
CA SER A 125 22.72 -5.46 -7.24
C SER A 125 21.57 -6.30 -6.71
N GLU A 126 20.34 -6.00 -7.15
CA GLU A 126 19.14 -6.82 -6.90
C GLU A 126 19.19 -8.21 -7.58
N GLY A 127 20.20 -8.47 -8.42
CA GLY A 127 20.44 -9.77 -9.05
C GLY A 127 21.00 -10.83 -8.13
N TYR A 128 21.61 -10.43 -7.01
CA TYR A 128 22.32 -11.34 -6.13
C TYR A 128 21.43 -11.78 -4.97
N ALA A 129 20.45 -12.63 -5.25
CA ALA A 129 19.48 -13.15 -4.27
C ALA A 129 20.05 -14.22 -3.31
N SER A 130 21.21 -14.80 -3.62
CA SER A 130 21.79 -15.94 -2.88
C SER A 130 22.21 -15.55 -1.48
N GLN A 131 21.59 -16.11 -0.45
CA GLN A 131 21.79 -15.75 0.96
C GLN A 131 23.26 -15.86 1.43
N THR A 132 23.71 -14.92 2.26
CA THR A 132 24.88 -15.16 3.11
C THR A 132 24.38 -15.45 4.53
N SER A 133 25.22 -16.03 5.39
CA SER A 133 24.80 -16.32 6.77
C SER A 133 24.70 -15.08 7.66
N ILE A 134 25.03 -13.88 7.15
CA ILE A 134 25.20 -12.65 7.93
C ILE A 134 24.30 -11.49 7.50
N ASP A 135 23.36 -11.72 6.58
CA ASP A 135 22.46 -10.67 6.04
C ASP A 135 20.98 -11.09 6.03
N GLN A 136 20.59 -12.01 6.91
CA GLN A 136 19.24 -12.56 6.92
C GLN A 136 18.75 -13.04 8.29
N SER A 137 17.43 -13.13 8.41
CA SER A 137 16.72 -13.71 9.56
C SER A 137 15.47 -14.45 9.10
N THR A 138 14.85 -15.25 9.97
CA THR A 138 13.63 -15.99 9.65
C THR A 138 12.52 -15.08 9.10
N ASP A 139 11.82 -15.55 8.07
CA ASP A 139 10.63 -14.91 7.50
C ASP A 139 9.41 -15.80 7.69
N THR A 140 8.33 -15.21 8.18
CA THR A 140 7.05 -15.89 8.42
C THR A 140 6.14 -15.85 7.19
N TYR A 141 6.47 -15.01 6.21
CA TYR A 141 5.73 -14.85 4.96
C TYR A 141 6.51 -15.47 3.80
N PHE A 142 6.52 -16.80 3.76
CA PHE A 142 7.14 -17.60 2.72
C PHE A 142 6.29 -18.81 2.36
N CYS A 143 6.13 -19.08 1.06
CA CYS A 143 5.63 -20.36 0.58
C CYS A 143 6.27 -20.71 -0.76
N ALA A 144 6.87 -21.89 -0.86
CA ALA A 144 7.34 -22.45 -2.12
C ALA A 144 6.55 -23.72 -2.44
N ALA A 145 6.07 -23.84 -3.69
CA ALA A 145 5.43 -25.07 -4.14
C ALA A 145 6.49 -26.18 -4.24
N LEU A 146 6.20 -27.35 -3.66
CA LEU A 146 7.07 -28.52 -3.71
C LEU A 146 6.99 -29.31 -5.04
N SER A 147 6.22 -28.83 -6.02
CA SER A 147 6.03 -29.53 -7.29
C SER A 147 7.14 -29.21 -8.29
N THR A 148 7.71 -30.25 -8.89
CA THR A 148 8.62 -30.16 -10.04
C THR A 148 7.89 -29.88 -11.37
N GLN A 149 6.56 -29.87 -11.37
CA GLN A 149 5.77 -29.39 -12.49
C GLN A 149 5.29 -27.97 -12.15
N ALA A 150 6.02 -27.01 -12.72
CA ALA A 150 5.58 -25.63 -12.81
C ALA A 150 4.22 -25.59 -13.54
N SER A 151 3.36 -24.66 -13.13
CA SER A 151 2.00 -24.39 -13.62
C SER A 151 0.91 -25.42 -13.24
N ASP A 152 -0.01 -24.96 -12.40
CA ASP A 152 -1.45 -25.27 -12.41
C ASP A 152 -2.02 -26.49 -11.70
N SER A 153 -1.24 -27.27 -10.96
CA SER A 153 -1.82 -28.20 -9.99
C SER A 153 -1.23 -27.97 -8.61
N LEU A 154 -2.12 -27.77 -7.63
CA LEU A 154 -2.05 -28.31 -6.26
C LEU A 154 -3.03 -27.51 -5.39
N ASP A 155 -4.17 -28.12 -5.08
CA ASP A 155 -5.02 -27.80 -3.93
C ASP A 155 -4.30 -28.08 -2.58
N ALA A 156 -2.98 -28.17 -2.60
CA ALA A 156 -2.08 -28.41 -1.48
C ALA A 156 -0.85 -27.49 -1.64
N VAL A 157 -1.06 -26.19 -1.49
CA VAL A 157 0.03 -25.25 -1.17
C VAL A 157 0.35 -25.43 0.31
N THR A 158 1.26 -26.35 0.64
CA THR A 158 1.81 -26.45 1.99
C THR A 158 3.01 -25.52 2.08
N CYS A 159 3.11 -24.72 3.15
CA CYS A 159 4.27 -23.87 3.45
C CYS A 159 5.15 -24.48 4.57
N PRO A 160 5.69 -25.72 4.46
CA PRO A 160 6.33 -26.41 5.57
C PRO A 160 7.76 -25.95 5.86
N SER A 161 8.37 -25.10 5.01
CA SER A 161 9.77 -24.72 5.13
C SER A 161 9.96 -23.42 5.89
N VAL A 162 10.88 -23.42 6.87
CA VAL A 162 11.46 -22.20 7.43
C VAL A 162 12.29 -21.53 6.33
N PHE A 163 12.01 -20.25 6.07
CA PHE A 163 12.80 -19.44 5.15
C PHE A 163 13.50 -18.34 5.95
N SER A 164 14.75 -18.06 5.62
CA SER A 164 15.43 -16.85 6.08
C SER A 164 15.52 -15.87 4.93
N SER A 165 15.17 -14.62 5.20
CA SER A 165 15.17 -13.55 4.21
C SER A 165 15.93 -12.34 4.74
N ASP A 166 16.72 -11.71 3.88
CA ASP A 166 17.12 -10.31 3.95
C ASP A 166 15.88 -9.40 3.89
N LYS A 167 15.58 -8.69 4.98
CA LYS A 167 14.46 -7.73 5.07
C LYS A 167 14.70 -6.44 4.29
N GLY A 168 15.96 -6.18 3.95
CA GLY A 168 16.42 -5.04 3.17
C GLY A 168 16.70 -3.80 3.99
N ARG A 169 17.23 -2.79 3.31
CA ARG A 169 17.46 -1.44 3.82
C ARG A 169 17.02 -0.40 2.81
N PHE A 170 16.95 0.85 3.22
CA PHE A 170 16.71 1.92 2.26
C PHE A 170 17.93 2.12 1.37
N ILE A 171 17.68 2.29 0.07
CA ILE A 171 18.71 2.73 -0.86
C ILE A 171 19.19 4.13 -0.47
N THR A 172 20.49 4.37 -0.61
CA THR A 172 21.13 5.65 -0.32
C THR A 172 21.63 6.30 -1.60
N GLN A 173 21.94 7.60 -1.55
CA GLN A 173 22.55 8.28 -2.70
C GLN A 173 23.90 7.65 -3.08
N GLN A 174 24.66 7.17 -2.09
CA GLN A 174 25.92 6.47 -2.34
C GLN A 174 25.72 5.20 -3.16
N ASP A 175 24.65 4.43 -2.92
CA ASP A 175 24.34 3.24 -3.71
C ASP A 175 24.01 3.62 -5.16
N VAL A 176 23.21 4.67 -5.36
CA VAL A 176 22.87 5.18 -6.70
C VAL A 176 24.12 5.65 -7.44
N ASP A 177 24.98 6.41 -6.77
CA ASP A 177 26.24 6.91 -7.34
C ASP A 177 27.22 5.77 -7.66
N ALA A 178 27.18 4.68 -6.89
CA ALA A 178 27.93 3.46 -7.14
C ALA A 178 27.35 2.58 -8.27
N GLY A 179 26.21 2.99 -8.85
CA GLY A 179 25.56 2.26 -9.95
C GLY A 179 24.73 1.07 -9.50
N TYR A 180 24.22 1.08 -8.26
CA TYR A 180 23.32 0.04 -7.76
C TYR A 180 22.08 -0.06 -8.67
N GLY A 181 21.73 -1.29 -9.03
CA GLY A 181 20.65 -1.53 -9.97
C GLY A 181 20.13 -2.96 -9.94
N GLU A 182 19.21 -3.24 -10.85
CA GLU A 182 18.67 -4.58 -11.06
C GLU A 182 19.02 -5.11 -12.46
N PRO A 183 19.32 -6.41 -12.60
CA PRO A 183 19.37 -7.05 -13.91
C PRO A 183 18.04 -6.92 -14.65
N PHE A 184 18.10 -6.37 -15.86
CA PHE A 184 16.95 -6.12 -16.71
C PHE A 184 17.25 -6.51 -18.15
N ARG A 185 16.27 -7.13 -18.81
CA ARG A 185 16.35 -7.45 -20.25
C ARG A 185 15.49 -6.45 -21.02
N LYS A 186 16.12 -5.70 -21.91
CA LYS A 186 15.45 -4.74 -22.80
C LYS A 186 14.65 -5.46 -23.89
N GLN A 187 13.75 -4.72 -24.54
CA GLN A 187 12.96 -5.21 -25.67
C GLN A 187 13.83 -5.64 -26.87
N ASP A 188 14.99 -5.01 -27.07
CA ASP A 188 15.98 -5.38 -28.08
C ASP A 188 16.78 -6.66 -27.73
N GLY A 189 16.47 -7.29 -26.59
CA GLY A 189 17.13 -8.49 -26.09
C GLY A 189 18.40 -8.23 -25.29
N ALA A 190 18.87 -6.98 -25.17
CA ALA A 190 20.08 -6.66 -24.43
C ALA A 190 19.88 -6.79 -22.91
N ASN A 191 20.84 -7.43 -22.24
CA ASN A 191 20.91 -7.47 -20.78
C ASN A 191 21.62 -6.22 -20.29
N ILE A 192 20.97 -5.48 -19.38
CA ILE A 192 21.52 -4.30 -18.73
C ILE A 192 21.37 -4.41 -17.22
N LEU A 193 22.16 -3.60 -16.50
CA LEU A 193 21.86 -3.25 -15.11
C LEU A 193 21.03 -1.96 -15.15
N ARG A 194 19.73 -2.06 -14.85
CA ARG A 194 18.83 -0.90 -14.79
C ARG A 194 19.08 -0.16 -13.48
N PRO A 195 19.48 1.13 -13.51
CA PRO A 195 19.72 1.89 -12.29
C PRO A 195 18.43 2.09 -11.51
N LEU A 196 18.52 2.05 -10.19
CA LEU A 196 17.39 2.28 -9.29
C LEU A 196 17.44 3.69 -8.71
N SER A 197 16.26 4.30 -8.52
CA SER A 197 16.14 5.59 -7.83
C SER A 197 15.94 5.42 -6.32
N LEU A 198 16.05 6.54 -5.58
CA LEU A 198 15.80 6.57 -4.13
C LEU A 198 14.34 6.30 -3.74
N SER A 199 13.43 6.43 -4.70
CA SER A 199 11.99 6.46 -4.48
C SER A 199 11.29 5.26 -5.10
N SER A 200 10.21 4.81 -4.46
CA SER A 200 9.34 3.73 -4.93
C SER A 200 7.89 4.22 -4.97
N LEU A 201 7.13 3.71 -5.94
CA LEU A 201 5.70 3.93 -6.05
C LEU A 201 4.87 3.00 -5.15
N TYR A 202 5.50 2.05 -4.48
CA TYR A 202 4.81 1.05 -3.66
C TYR A 202 5.25 1.17 -2.21
N PRO A 203 4.40 0.91 -1.22
CA PRO A 203 4.80 0.93 0.18
C PRO A 203 5.79 -0.20 0.48
N PRO A 204 6.78 0.01 1.36
CA PRO A 204 7.64 -1.08 1.83
C PRO A 204 6.86 -2.06 2.73
N ARG A 205 7.48 -3.19 3.08
CA ARG A 205 6.93 -4.20 3.99
C ARG A 205 6.52 -3.59 5.33
N ARG A 206 5.35 -4.00 5.84
CA ARG A 206 4.79 -3.56 7.13
C ARG A 206 4.51 -4.71 8.10
N ASP A 207 4.45 -5.93 7.59
CA ASP A 207 4.16 -7.15 8.33
C ASP A 207 5.34 -7.72 9.15
N VAL A 208 6.55 -7.22 8.91
CA VAL A 208 7.77 -7.70 9.59
C VAL A 208 7.83 -7.11 11.00
N THR A 209 7.60 -7.96 11.99
CA THR A 209 7.58 -7.59 13.42
C THR A 209 8.70 -8.25 14.23
N GLU A 210 9.30 -9.32 13.69
CA GLU A 210 10.42 -10.02 14.28
C GLU A 210 11.70 -9.70 13.52
N PHE A 211 12.78 -9.47 14.27
CA PHE A 211 14.07 -9.07 13.70
C PHE A 211 15.20 -9.85 14.37
N GLY A 212 16.04 -10.48 13.54
CA GLY A 212 17.25 -11.16 13.95
C GLY A 212 18.44 -10.22 14.15
N ARG A 213 19.58 -10.81 14.55
CA ARG A 213 20.85 -10.09 14.74
C ARG A 213 21.40 -9.47 13.46
N TYR A 214 21.08 -10.07 12.31
CA TYR A 214 21.66 -9.74 11.02
C TYR A 214 20.78 -8.82 10.17
N ASP A 215 19.59 -8.45 10.64
CA ASP A 215 18.74 -7.52 9.91
C ASP A 215 19.29 -6.09 10.05
N HIS A 216 19.30 -5.38 8.92
CA HIS A 216 19.65 -3.97 8.90
C HIS A 216 18.69 -3.13 9.78
N PRO A 217 19.18 -2.11 10.52
CA PRO A 217 18.32 -1.25 11.36
C PRO A 217 17.11 -0.64 10.63
N ASP A 218 17.27 -0.28 9.35
CA ASP A 218 16.19 0.26 8.50
C ASP A 218 14.98 -0.67 8.39
N ALA A 219 15.17 -1.99 8.50
CA ALA A 219 14.07 -2.97 8.43
C ALA A 219 12.99 -2.66 9.48
N ARG A 220 13.39 -2.10 10.63
CA ARG A 220 12.48 -1.70 11.73
C ARG A 220 11.71 -0.40 11.44
N LEU A 221 12.16 0.37 10.45
CA LEU A 221 11.59 1.67 10.07
C LEU A 221 10.61 1.57 8.90
N LEU A 222 10.62 0.45 8.16
CA LEU A 222 9.82 0.27 6.94
C LEU A 222 8.34 0.57 7.17
N ALA A 223 7.75 0.02 8.24
CA ALA A 223 6.34 0.20 8.51
C ALA A 223 5.97 1.66 8.82
N GLY A 224 6.80 2.34 9.61
CA GLY A 224 6.62 3.75 9.93
C GLY A 224 6.77 4.66 8.72
N GLU A 225 7.73 4.38 7.83
CA GLU A 225 7.92 5.14 6.60
C GLU A 225 6.77 4.94 5.60
N ALA A 226 6.21 3.73 5.51
CA ALA A 226 5.01 3.47 4.72
C ALA A 226 3.83 4.33 5.21
N LEU A 227 3.57 4.31 6.51
CA LEU A 227 2.47 5.06 7.13
C LEU A 227 2.70 6.57 7.14
N ARG A 228 3.96 7.03 7.13
CA ARG A 228 4.28 8.46 6.97
C ARG A 228 3.88 8.98 5.59
N VAL A 229 4.12 8.19 4.55
CA VAL A 229 3.79 8.55 3.16
C VAL A 229 2.31 8.35 2.88
N MET A 230 1.72 7.28 3.40
CA MET A 230 0.31 6.94 3.18
C MET A 230 -0.35 6.52 4.52
N PRO A 231 -0.82 7.49 5.32
CA PRO A 231 -1.32 7.23 6.68
C PRO A 231 -2.57 6.36 6.77
N ASN A 232 -3.35 6.29 5.69
CA ASN A 232 -4.58 5.53 5.64
C ASN A 232 -4.39 4.06 5.21
N LEU A 233 -3.14 3.58 5.00
CA LEU A 233 -2.89 2.21 4.54
C LEU A 233 -3.62 1.16 5.38
N ASP A 234 -3.65 1.29 6.71
CA ASP A 234 -4.40 0.38 7.58
C ASP A 234 -5.90 0.34 7.31
N ALA A 235 -6.49 1.49 6.99
CA ALA A 235 -7.92 1.61 6.74
C ALA A 235 -8.33 1.06 5.36
N ILE A 236 -7.44 1.11 4.39
CA ILE A 236 -7.72 0.70 3.00
C ILE A 236 -7.16 -0.68 2.66
N THR A 237 -6.36 -1.29 3.55
CA THR A 237 -5.83 -2.63 3.33
C THR A 237 -6.97 -3.62 3.37
N MET A 238 -7.11 -4.40 2.30
CA MET A 238 -8.10 -5.48 2.21
C MET A 238 -7.42 -6.83 2.01
N ALA A 239 -8.09 -7.89 2.47
CA ALA A 239 -7.70 -9.25 2.13
C ALA A 239 -7.80 -9.47 0.61
N THR A 240 -7.03 -10.42 0.08
CA THR A 240 -7.24 -10.91 -1.28
C THR A 240 -8.61 -11.60 -1.34
N PRO A 241 -9.52 -11.17 -2.23
CA PRO A 241 -10.84 -11.78 -2.36
C PRO A 241 -10.81 -13.25 -2.78
N ASP A 242 -11.82 -14.01 -2.37
CA ASP A 242 -11.99 -15.42 -2.75
C ASP A 242 -12.48 -15.56 -4.19
N ALA A 243 -11.79 -16.40 -4.97
CA ALA A 243 -12.08 -16.55 -6.38
C ALA A 243 -13.49 -17.10 -6.66
N ALA A 244 -14.14 -16.56 -7.69
CA ALA A 244 -15.47 -16.96 -8.17
C ALA A 244 -16.60 -16.86 -7.11
N VAL A 245 -16.35 -16.20 -5.98
CA VAL A 245 -17.38 -15.85 -5.00
C VAL A 245 -17.75 -14.38 -5.22
N PRO A 246 -19.03 -14.05 -5.49
CA PRO A 246 -19.46 -12.66 -5.54
C PRO A 246 -19.12 -11.94 -4.23
N ASP A 247 -18.37 -10.86 -4.34
CA ASP A 247 -17.94 -10.05 -3.21
C ASP A 247 -18.48 -8.62 -3.35
N ARG A 248 -18.66 -7.96 -2.21
CA ARG A 248 -19.15 -6.59 -2.13
C ARG A 248 -18.21 -5.75 -1.28
N LEU A 249 -17.61 -4.74 -1.90
CA LEU A 249 -16.86 -3.71 -1.19
C LEU A 249 -17.70 -2.46 -1.02
N ALA A 250 -17.57 -1.82 0.14
CA ALA A 250 -18.29 -0.62 0.44
C ALA A 250 -17.40 0.40 1.14
N PHE A 251 -17.41 1.63 0.63
CA PHE A 251 -16.55 2.70 1.12
C PHE A 251 -17.38 3.92 1.46
N ALA A 252 -17.01 4.58 2.55
CA ALA A 252 -17.48 5.92 2.85
C ALA A 252 -16.54 6.91 2.17
N LEU A 253 -17.06 7.78 1.32
CA LEU A 253 -16.30 8.89 0.78
C LEU A 253 -16.13 9.98 1.85
N PRO A 254 -14.97 10.65 1.91
CA PRO A 254 -14.76 11.76 2.83
C PRO A 254 -15.79 12.87 2.62
N ALA A 255 -16.35 13.37 3.72
CA ALA A 255 -17.42 14.38 3.68
C ALA A 255 -16.94 15.77 3.23
N ASP A 256 -15.62 15.98 3.21
CA ASP A 256 -14.96 17.21 2.78
C ASP A 256 -14.62 17.23 1.29
N TRP A 257 -14.90 16.14 0.55
CA TRP A 257 -14.76 16.14 -0.90
C TRP A 257 -15.80 17.07 -1.54
N PRO A 258 -15.40 17.95 -2.48
CA PRO A 258 -16.33 18.85 -3.15
C PRO A 258 -17.47 18.11 -3.85
N LEU A 259 -18.66 18.70 -3.93
CA LEU A 259 -19.72 18.15 -4.79
C LEU A 259 -19.29 18.23 -6.26
N GLY A 260 -19.56 17.18 -7.03
CA GLY A 260 -19.22 17.10 -8.45
C GLY A 260 -19.19 15.68 -8.98
N ASP A 261 -18.73 15.54 -10.22
CA ASP A 261 -18.57 14.26 -10.88
C ASP A 261 -17.22 13.63 -10.52
N TYR A 262 -17.26 12.33 -10.23
CA TYR A 262 -16.12 11.52 -9.83
C TYR A 262 -16.10 10.23 -10.64
N ASP A 263 -14.90 9.80 -11.00
CA ASP A 263 -14.65 8.52 -11.66
C ASP A 263 -14.04 7.55 -10.65
N LEU A 264 -14.63 6.36 -10.56
CA LEU A 264 -14.15 5.26 -9.74
C LEU A 264 -13.41 4.27 -10.61
N TYR A 265 -12.15 4.01 -10.26
CA TYR A 265 -11.30 3.10 -10.99
C TYR A 265 -11.01 1.85 -10.18
N ILE A 266 -10.90 0.73 -10.87
CA ILE A 266 -10.52 -0.57 -10.33
C ILE A 266 -9.43 -1.13 -11.23
N GLU A 267 -8.23 -1.34 -10.66
CA GLU A 267 -7.17 -2.08 -11.31
C GLU A 267 -7.11 -3.47 -10.68
N VAL A 268 -7.10 -4.49 -11.52
CA VAL A 268 -7.00 -5.90 -11.12
C VAL A 268 -5.81 -6.50 -11.86
N ASN A 269 -4.98 -7.25 -11.15
CA ASN A 269 -3.79 -7.88 -11.70
C ASN A 269 -3.56 -9.24 -11.02
N THR A 270 -2.95 -10.19 -11.70
CA THR A 270 -2.49 -11.46 -11.11
C THR A 270 -0.98 -11.61 -11.24
N GLU A 271 -0.35 -12.48 -10.45
CA GLU A 271 1.08 -12.73 -10.65
C GLU A 271 1.30 -13.30 -12.06
N ALA A 272 2.18 -12.65 -12.85
CA ALA A 272 2.43 -13.00 -14.25
C ALA A 272 1.21 -12.79 -15.19
N ASP A 273 0.43 -11.72 -14.96
CA ASP A 273 -0.65 -11.27 -15.84
C ASP A 273 -0.10 -10.71 -17.18
N PHE A 274 0.33 -11.65 -18.03
CA PHE A 274 0.89 -11.37 -19.33
C PHE A 274 -0.22 -11.12 -20.37
N ASN A 275 0.09 -10.28 -21.35
CA ASN A 275 -0.76 -10.02 -22.51
C ASN A 275 0.07 -10.02 -23.80
N ASP A 276 -0.55 -9.71 -24.94
CA ASP A 276 0.14 -9.72 -26.25
C ASP A 276 1.33 -8.74 -26.32
N VAL A 277 1.41 -7.78 -25.39
CA VAL A 277 2.48 -6.78 -25.29
C VAL A 277 3.47 -7.15 -24.19
N TYR A 278 3.03 -7.54 -23.00
CA TYR A 278 3.92 -7.84 -21.86
C TYR A 278 3.93 -9.33 -21.55
N ASP A 279 5.10 -9.94 -21.56
CA ASP A 279 5.29 -11.38 -21.34
C ASP A 279 6.50 -11.66 -20.45
N THR A 280 6.93 -12.94 -20.40
CA THR A 280 8.13 -13.36 -19.64
C THR A 280 9.45 -12.72 -20.10
N THR A 281 9.43 -11.99 -21.20
CA THR A 281 10.57 -11.34 -21.85
C THR A 281 10.39 -9.83 -22.06
N LEU A 282 9.14 -9.33 -22.12
CA LEU A 282 8.78 -7.92 -22.31
C LEU A 282 7.97 -7.40 -21.11
N PHE A 283 8.43 -6.32 -20.46
CA PHE A 283 7.81 -5.79 -19.23
C PHE A 283 7.45 -4.31 -19.39
N PRO A 284 6.51 -3.78 -18.57
CA PRO A 284 6.18 -2.35 -18.54
C PRO A 284 7.39 -1.48 -18.17
#